data_AF-A0A7S1Q7K9-F1
#
_entry.id   AF-A0A7S1Q7K9-F1
#
_cell.length_a   1.000
_cell.length_b   1.000
_cell.length_c   1.000
_cell.angle_alpha   90.00
_cell.angle_beta   90.00
_cell.angle_gamma   90.00
#
_symmetry.space_group_name_H-M   'P 1'
#
loop_
_entity.id
_entity.type
_entity.pdbx_description
1 polymer ?
#
loop_
_entity_poly.entity_id
_entity_poly.type
_entity_poly.pdbx_seq_one_letter_code
_entity_poly.pdbx_strand_id
1 'polypeptide(L)'
;WLKASPAQRGKLSASAPTVASPAAREQLRMARALQIAALCALAFEAAANPTHYGDPKGGCMSDEQAVRVQGLSGDFCSPACASSGSCPSDLPSGDTARPQCALRSPTGDKRCALICTPSASAPNATDGQCGAGTCQSIQGTGICTYAAAADAKALDVVPLPPAEVISEPAAAIANPTHYGDPKAGCMSDEQAVRVQGLSGDFCSPACASSGSCPSDLPSGDTARPQCALRSP
;
A
#
# COMPACT_ATOMS: atom_id res chain seq x y z
N TRP A 1 24.21 28.23 -84.74
CA TRP A 1 24.63 29.61 -84.42
C TRP A 1 24.30 29.83 -82.94
N LEU A 2 25.10 29.32 -81.99
CA LEU A 2 26.32 29.88 -81.38
C LEU A 2 26.11 31.18 -80.57
N LYS A 3 26.55 31.11 -79.30
CA LYS A 3 26.98 32.13 -78.32
C LYS A 3 25.97 32.41 -77.18
N ALA A 4 26.22 32.01 -75.93
CA ALA A 4 27.28 32.33 -74.94
C ALA A 4 26.93 33.54 -74.03
N SER A 5 27.00 33.30 -72.72
CA SER A 5 26.62 34.15 -71.56
C SER A 5 27.41 35.48 -71.43
N PRO A 6 27.07 36.36 -70.44
CA PRO A 6 27.75 36.25 -69.15
C PRO A 6 26.90 36.58 -67.90
N ALA A 7 27.39 36.07 -66.77
CA ALA A 7 26.96 36.37 -65.41
C ALA A 7 27.33 37.80 -64.97
N GLN A 8 26.55 38.41 -64.07
CA GLN A 8 27.03 39.48 -63.20
C GLN A 8 26.67 39.25 -61.73
N ARG A 9 27.71 39.52 -60.93
CA ARG A 9 27.89 39.30 -59.50
C ARG A 9 27.43 40.57 -58.76
N GLY A 10 26.59 40.45 -57.73
CA GLY A 10 26.07 41.60 -56.98
C GLY A 10 25.99 41.36 -55.47
N LYS A 11 27.13 41.55 -54.80
CA LYS A 11 27.35 41.99 -53.39
C LYS A 11 26.46 41.41 -52.27
N LEU A 12 27.05 40.52 -51.46
CA LEU A 12 26.69 40.38 -50.05
C LEU A 12 27.06 41.67 -49.30
N SER A 13 26.07 42.42 -48.85
CA SER A 13 26.26 43.49 -47.87
C SER A 13 26.01 42.92 -46.48
N ALA A 14 27.08 42.76 -45.71
CA ALA A 14 26.99 42.50 -44.28
C ALA A 14 26.45 43.77 -43.59
N SER A 15 25.25 43.70 -43.05
CA SER A 15 24.68 44.75 -42.19
C SER A 15 24.98 44.43 -40.72
N ALA A 16 25.55 45.41 -40.05
CA ALA A 16 25.85 45.46 -38.61
C ALA A 16 24.55 45.35 -37.76
N PRO A 17 24.65 45.06 -36.44
CA PRO A 17 23.49 44.69 -35.64
C PRO A 17 22.56 45.89 -35.47
N THR A 18 21.31 45.73 -35.89
CA THR A 18 20.26 46.72 -35.62
C THR A 18 20.03 46.77 -34.12
N VAL A 19 20.30 47.93 -33.51
CA VAL A 19 19.93 48.23 -32.13
C VAL A 19 18.42 48.11 -32.01
N ALA A 20 17.95 47.07 -31.33
CA ALA A 20 16.52 46.82 -31.14
C ALA A 20 15.85 47.97 -30.38
N SER A 21 14.76 48.51 -30.93
CA SER A 21 13.94 49.57 -30.33
C SER A 21 13.53 49.28 -28.88
N PRO A 22 13.33 50.31 -28.03
CA PRO A 22 12.87 50.13 -26.65
C PRO A 22 11.56 49.33 -26.57
N ALA A 23 10.64 49.53 -27.53
CA ALA A 23 9.43 48.72 -27.66
C ALA A 23 9.72 47.22 -27.95
N ALA A 24 10.74 46.90 -28.75
CA ALA A 24 11.13 45.51 -29.03
C ALA A 24 11.80 44.83 -27.83
N ARG A 25 12.49 45.59 -26.98
CA ARG A 25 13.05 45.12 -25.71
C ARG A 25 11.96 44.81 -24.68
N GLU A 26 10.87 45.57 -24.67
CA GLU A 26 9.73 45.36 -23.79
C GLU A 26 8.88 44.15 -24.24
N GLN A 27 8.68 44.00 -25.54
CA GLN A 27 8.04 42.82 -26.14
C GLN A 27 8.83 41.53 -25.88
N LEU A 28 10.16 41.56 -25.92
CA LEU A 28 11.02 40.40 -25.57
C LEU A 28 10.98 40.07 -24.07
N ARG A 29 10.84 41.08 -23.19
CA ARG A 29 10.67 40.88 -21.74
C ARG A 29 9.31 40.26 -21.41
N MET A 30 8.24 40.70 -22.09
CA MET A 30 6.90 40.13 -21.91
C MET A 30 6.77 38.72 -22.51
N ALA A 31 7.37 38.46 -23.67
CA ALA A 31 7.42 37.12 -24.27
C ALA A 31 8.19 36.10 -23.41
N ARG A 32 9.28 36.53 -22.74
CA ARG A 32 10.02 35.69 -21.77
C ARG A 32 9.24 35.46 -20.47
N ALA A 33 8.49 36.46 -19.99
CA ALA A 33 7.61 36.29 -18.83
C ALA A 33 6.48 35.29 -19.10
N LEU A 34 5.94 35.28 -20.33
CA LEU A 34 4.90 34.32 -20.74
C LEU A 34 5.46 32.89 -20.91
N GLN A 35 6.71 32.74 -21.36
CA GLN A 35 7.38 31.44 -21.40
C GLN A 35 7.67 30.86 -20.01
N ILE A 36 8.01 31.69 -19.01
CA ILE A 36 8.24 31.23 -17.62
C ILE A 36 6.89 30.84 -16.96
N ALA A 37 5.80 31.54 -17.25
CA ALA A 37 4.47 31.16 -16.76
C ALA A 37 3.93 29.86 -17.38
N ALA A 38 4.20 29.61 -18.67
CA ALA A 38 3.80 28.36 -19.34
C ALA A 38 4.62 27.13 -18.88
N LEU A 39 5.88 27.32 -18.50
CA LEU A 39 6.71 26.28 -17.86
C LEU A 39 6.32 26.04 -16.39
N CYS A 40 5.77 27.04 -15.69
CA CYS A 40 5.26 26.89 -14.32
C CYS A 40 3.88 26.21 -14.26
N ALA A 41 3.16 26.07 -15.39
CA ALA A 41 1.84 25.47 -15.48
C ALA A 41 1.84 23.96 -15.78
N LEU A 42 3.01 23.33 -15.96
CA LEU A 42 3.14 21.90 -16.26
C LEU A 42 3.67 21.05 -15.09
N ALA A 43 3.96 21.66 -13.95
CA ALA A 43 4.28 20.95 -12.71
C ALA A 43 3.10 21.06 -11.74
N PHE A 44 1.94 20.55 -12.13
CA PHE A 44 1.02 20.00 -11.14
C PHE A 44 1.62 18.64 -10.79
N GLU A 45 2.65 18.64 -9.93
CA GLU A 45 3.01 17.43 -9.20
C GLU A 45 1.74 17.05 -8.44
N ALA A 46 1.06 16.01 -8.92
CA ALA A 46 0.04 15.34 -8.14
C ALA A 46 0.73 15.04 -6.80
N ALA A 47 0.30 15.75 -5.75
CA ALA A 47 0.84 15.56 -4.42
C ALA A 47 0.53 14.11 -4.06
N ALA A 48 1.53 13.24 -4.20
CA ALA A 48 1.41 11.84 -3.85
C ALA A 48 0.87 11.73 -2.43
N ASN A 49 0.12 10.66 -2.16
CA ASN A 49 -0.40 10.41 -0.83
C ASN A 49 0.72 10.58 0.22
N PRO A 50 0.45 11.24 1.35
CA PRO A 50 1.47 11.52 2.38
C PRO A 50 1.90 10.26 3.15
N THR A 51 1.17 9.16 2.99
CA THR A 51 1.40 7.86 3.61
C THR A 51 1.23 6.75 2.58
N HIS A 52 1.70 5.56 2.90
CA HIS A 52 1.42 4.36 2.10
C HIS A 52 -0.08 4.01 2.10
N TYR A 53 -0.48 3.09 1.21
CA TYR A 53 -1.85 2.55 1.13
C TYR A 53 -2.94 3.55 0.74
N GLY A 54 -2.56 4.68 0.15
CA GLY A 54 -3.49 5.74 -0.23
C GLY A 54 -4.26 5.50 -1.53
N ASP A 55 -5.09 6.48 -1.88
CA ASP A 55 -5.90 6.49 -3.11
C ASP A 55 -5.02 6.84 -4.33
N PRO A 56 -4.91 5.96 -5.35
CA PRO A 56 -4.13 6.21 -6.55
C PRO A 56 -4.50 7.48 -7.32
N LYS A 57 -5.71 8.03 -7.12
CA LYS A 57 -6.13 9.31 -7.71
C LYS A 57 -5.28 10.49 -7.24
N GLY A 58 -4.77 10.42 -6.01
CA GLY A 58 -3.80 11.39 -5.48
C GLY A 58 -2.37 11.16 -5.97
N GLY A 59 -2.10 10.03 -6.61
CA GLY A 59 -0.75 9.56 -6.93
C GLY A 59 -0.15 8.74 -5.79
N CYS A 60 0.60 7.69 -6.15
CA CYS A 60 1.27 6.83 -5.17
C CYS A 60 2.66 7.39 -4.79
N MET A 61 3.15 6.99 -3.63
CA MET A 61 4.53 7.29 -3.24
C MET A 61 5.54 6.64 -4.20
N SER A 62 6.80 7.09 -4.15
CA SER A 62 7.84 6.67 -5.09
C SER A 62 8.18 5.18 -5.03
N ASP A 63 8.01 4.55 -3.87
CA ASP A 63 8.21 3.13 -3.62
C ASP A 63 6.90 2.32 -3.68
N GLU A 64 5.82 2.99 -4.06
CA GLU A 64 4.51 2.39 -4.26
C GLU A 64 4.16 2.28 -5.75
N GLN A 65 3.23 1.37 -6.03
CA GLN A 65 2.59 1.26 -7.32
C GLN A 65 1.09 1.13 -7.11
N ALA A 66 0.31 1.77 -7.96
CA ALA A 66 -1.12 1.54 -8.03
C ALA A 66 -1.35 0.09 -8.45
N VAL A 67 -2.09 -0.67 -7.64
CA VAL A 67 -2.39 -2.08 -7.91
C VAL A 67 -3.88 -2.33 -7.89
N ARG A 68 -4.31 -3.29 -8.72
CA ARG A 68 -5.66 -3.82 -8.81
C ARG A 68 -5.60 -5.30 -8.45
N VAL A 69 -6.33 -5.72 -7.43
CA VAL A 69 -6.45 -7.15 -7.14
C VAL A 69 -7.49 -7.76 -8.10
N GLN A 70 -7.11 -8.83 -8.79
CA GLN A 70 -8.04 -9.53 -9.69
C GLN A 70 -9.26 -10.03 -8.91
N GLY A 71 -10.45 -9.70 -9.40
CA GLY A 71 -11.72 -10.05 -8.74
C GLY A 71 -12.19 -9.03 -7.71
N LEU A 72 -11.43 -7.96 -7.43
CA LEU A 72 -11.88 -6.82 -6.65
C LEU A 72 -12.17 -5.61 -7.53
N SER A 73 -13.09 -4.76 -7.06
CA SER A 73 -13.35 -3.46 -7.63
C SER A 73 -12.38 -2.44 -7.05
N GLY A 74 -11.87 -1.53 -7.87
CA GLY A 74 -11.02 -0.46 -7.38
C GLY A 74 -9.56 -0.84 -7.15
N ASP A 75 -8.76 0.17 -6.89
CA ASP A 75 -7.30 0.12 -6.81
C ASP A 75 -6.79 0.82 -5.55
N PHE A 76 -5.52 0.61 -5.23
CA PHE A 76 -4.84 1.25 -4.10
C PHE A 76 -3.34 1.36 -4.35
N CYS A 77 -2.69 2.31 -3.67
CA CYS A 77 -1.24 2.40 -3.67
C CYS A 77 -0.67 1.31 -2.77
N SER A 78 0.25 0.50 -3.29
CA SER A 78 0.79 -0.64 -2.56
C SER A 78 2.31 -0.47 -2.42
N PRO A 79 2.91 -0.70 -1.26
CA PRO A 79 4.36 -0.82 -1.09
C PRO A 79 4.89 -2.19 -1.48
N ALA A 80 6.16 -2.28 -1.89
CA ALA A 80 6.80 -3.57 -2.09
C ALA A 80 6.99 -4.25 -0.73
N CYS A 81 6.88 -5.57 -0.67
CA CYS A 81 7.24 -6.25 0.57
C CYS A 81 8.74 -6.09 0.81
N ALA A 82 9.11 -5.84 2.07
CA ALA A 82 10.50 -5.95 2.46
C ALA A 82 11.01 -7.37 2.18
N SER A 83 12.33 -7.54 2.07
CA SER A 83 12.94 -8.88 2.08
C SER A 83 12.57 -9.67 3.33
N SER A 84 12.17 -8.96 4.39
CA SER A 84 11.67 -9.52 5.63
C SER A 84 10.14 -9.72 5.69
N GLY A 85 9.44 -9.67 4.54
CA GLY A 85 8.00 -9.94 4.45
C GLY A 85 7.13 -8.90 5.18
N SER A 86 7.75 -7.86 5.74
CA SER A 86 7.11 -6.77 6.45
C SER A 86 6.65 -5.69 5.48
N CYS A 87 5.75 -4.86 6.00
CA CYS A 87 5.05 -3.81 5.28
C CYS A 87 5.08 -2.52 6.10
N PRO A 88 5.16 -1.34 5.44
CA PRO A 88 5.06 -0.06 6.14
C PRO A 88 3.80 0.04 7.00
N SER A 89 3.88 0.80 8.10
CA SER A 89 2.79 0.93 9.08
C SER A 89 2.25 2.35 9.20
N ASP A 90 2.74 3.29 8.38
CA ASP A 90 2.15 4.61 8.22
C ASP A 90 0.90 4.47 7.34
N LEU A 91 -0.25 4.61 7.99
CA LEU A 91 -1.55 4.42 7.37
C LEU A 91 -2.21 5.75 7.02
N PRO A 92 -3.08 5.79 6.01
CA PRO A 92 -3.95 6.93 5.76
C PRO A 92 -4.78 7.28 7.00
N SER A 93 -5.18 8.55 7.10
CA SER A 93 -5.96 9.00 8.26
C SER A 93 -7.30 8.27 8.37
N GLY A 94 -7.54 7.67 9.53
CA GLY A 94 -8.76 6.90 9.81
C GLY A 94 -8.65 5.40 9.52
N ASP A 95 -7.57 4.95 8.91
CA ASP A 95 -7.35 3.54 8.65
C ASP A 95 -6.87 2.82 9.93
N THR A 96 -7.45 1.67 10.21
CA THR A 96 -7.05 0.76 11.30
C THR A 96 -6.83 -0.68 10.82
N ALA A 97 -6.99 -0.92 9.52
CA ALA A 97 -6.68 -2.17 8.86
C ALA A 97 -5.18 -2.51 8.98
N ARG A 98 -4.85 -3.81 9.03
CA ARG A 98 -3.47 -4.25 9.27
C ARG A 98 -2.71 -4.44 7.95
N PRO A 99 -1.53 -3.83 7.77
CA PRO A 99 -0.71 -4.05 6.59
C PRO A 99 -0.11 -5.46 6.59
N GLN A 100 -0.23 -6.16 5.46
CA GLN A 100 0.35 -7.50 5.27
C GLN A 100 0.92 -7.67 3.86
N CYS A 101 2.01 -8.45 3.78
CA CYS A 101 2.57 -8.89 2.51
C CYS A 101 1.72 -10.04 1.94
N ALA A 102 0.62 -9.69 1.30
CA ALA A 102 -0.46 -10.63 0.94
C ALA A 102 -0.66 -10.79 -0.57
N LEU A 103 0.05 -10.02 -1.39
CA LEU A 103 -0.18 -9.96 -2.84
C LEU A 103 1.03 -10.40 -3.65
N ARG A 104 0.77 -10.91 -4.84
CA ARG A 104 1.79 -11.27 -5.83
C ARG A 104 1.44 -10.76 -7.22
N SER A 105 2.41 -10.16 -7.89
CA SER A 105 2.31 -9.81 -9.31
C SER A 105 2.51 -11.03 -10.22
N PRO A 106 2.11 -10.96 -11.51
CA PRO A 106 2.41 -12.01 -12.48
C PRO A 106 3.90 -12.28 -12.69
N THR A 107 4.76 -11.29 -12.41
CA THR A 107 6.23 -11.39 -12.48
C THR A 107 6.85 -11.99 -11.22
N GLY A 108 6.06 -12.22 -10.16
CA GLY A 108 6.51 -12.85 -8.92
C GLY A 108 6.80 -11.86 -7.78
N ASP A 109 6.67 -10.56 -8.02
CA ASP A 109 6.92 -9.53 -7.00
C ASP A 109 5.86 -9.57 -5.91
N LYS A 110 6.31 -9.54 -4.65
CA LYS A 110 5.42 -9.51 -3.50
C LYS A 110 5.09 -8.08 -3.08
N ARG A 111 3.83 -7.84 -2.73
CA ARG A 111 3.28 -6.50 -2.53
C ARG A 111 2.40 -6.45 -1.28
N CYS A 112 2.40 -5.30 -0.61
CA CYS A 112 1.67 -5.08 0.64
C CYS A 112 0.24 -4.61 0.39
N ALA A 113 -0.69 -5.01 1.26
CA ALA A 113 -2.08 -4.55 1.26
C ALA A 113 -2.61 -4.37 2.69
N LEU A 114 -3.63 -3.54 2.85
CA LEU A 114 -4.35 -3.40 4.12
C LEU A 114 -5.44 -4.45 4.24
N ILE A 115 -5.34 -5.27 5.27
CA ILE A 115 -6.26 -6.37 5.56
C ILE A 115 -7.32 -5.93 6.56
N CYS A 116 -8.58 -6.11 6.19
CA CYS A 116 -9.77 -5.72 6.95
C CYS A 116 -10.73 -6.90 7.11
N THR A 117 -11.70 -6.75 8.01
CA THR A 117 -12.78 -7.72 8.24
C THR A 117 -14.03 -7.29 7.47
N PRO A 118 -14.39 -7.99 6.37
CA PRO A 118 -15.54 -7.60 5.56
C PRO A 118 -16.83 -7.59 6.39
N SER A 119 -17.67 -6.60 6.13
CA SER A 119 -19.00 -6.49 6.74
C SER A 119 -20.03 -6.19 5.66
N ALA A 120 -21.16 -6.91 5.70
CA ALA A 120 -22.28 -6.65 4.79
C ALA A 120 -23.02 -5.34 5.11
N SER A 121 -22.92 -4.85 6.35
CA SER A 121 -23.57 -3.62 6.81
C SER A 121 -22.65 -2.41 6.81
N ALA A 122 -21.33 -2.60 6.70
CA ALA A 122 -20.34 -1.52 6.73
C ALA A 122 -19.33 -1.69 5.57
N PRO A 123 -19.45 -0.88 4.49
CA PRO A 123 -18.59 -1.03 3.31
C PRO A 123 -17.12 -0.75 3.61
N ASN A 124 -16.79 0.02 4.64
CA ASN A 124 -15.41 0.31 5.08
C ASN A 124 -14.90 -0.66 6.17
N ALA A 125 -15.50 -1.85 6.27
CA ALA A 125 -15.30 -2.85 7.32
C ALA A 125 -15.98 -2.50 8.65
N THR A 126 -16.07 -3.48 9.55
CA THR A 126 -16.50 -3.28 10.95
C THR A 126 -15.62 -2.19 11.59
N ASP A 127 -16.23 -1.17 12.21
CA ASP A 127 -15.53 -0.02 12.81
C ASP A 127 -14.75 0.90 11.85
N GLY A 128 -14.91 0.75 10.53
CA GLY A 128 -14.33 1.65 9.55
C GLY A 128 -12.83 1.47 9.31
N GLN A 129 -12.34 0.23 9.34
CA GLN A 129 -10.93 -0.11 9.20
C GLN A 129 -10.24 0.46 7.94
N CYS A 130 -11.00 0.70 6.87
CA CYS A 130 -10.47 1.25 5.62
C CYS A 130 -10.66 2.76 5.49
N GLY A 131 -11.05 3.48 6.55
CA GLY A 131 -11.22 4.93 6.52
C GLY A 131 -12.14 5.38 5.37
N ALA A 132 -11.56 6.09 4.40
CA ALA A 132 -12.23 6.58 3.20
C ALA A 132 -12.38 5.53 2.08
N GLY A 133 -11.65 4.43 2.17
CA GLY A 133 -11.74 3.27 1.28
C GLY A 133 -12.88 2.31 1.62
N THR A 134 -12.95 1.23 0.87
CA THR A 134 -13.94 0.14 1.02
C THR A 134 -13.23 -1.17 1.29
N CYS A 135 -13.68 -1.93 2.28
CA CYS A 135 -13.22 -3.27 2.59
C CYS A 135 -13.88 -4.28 1.65
N GLN A 136 -13.14 -4.78 0.67
CA GLN A 136 -13.66 -5.76 -0.29
C GLN A 136 -13.24 -7.17 0.05
N SER A 137 -14.21 -8.08 0.09
CA SER A 137 -13.98 -9.48 0.41
C SER A 137 -13.43 -10.24 -0.79
N ILE A 138 -12.33 -10.96 -0.59
CA ILE A 138 -11.75 -11.91 -1.53
C ILE A 138 -11.26 -13.15 -0.78
N GLN A 139 -11.72 -14.33 -1.20
CA GLN A 139 -11.27 -15.63 -0.66
C GLN A 139 -11.31 -15.72 0.88
N GLY A 140 -12.30 -15.11 1.52
CA GLY A 140 -12.47 -15.13 2.98
C GLY A 140 -11.68 -14.07 3.76
N THR A 141 -10.95 -13.18 3.08
CA THR A 141 -10.23 -12.04 3.67
C THR A 141 -10.73 -10.72 3.07
N GLY A 142 -10.66 -9.61 3.80
CA GLY A 142 -10.96 -8.27 3.27
C GLY A 142 -9.72 -7.49 2.88
N ILE A 143 -9.78 -6.73 1.78
CA ILE A 143 -8.73 -5.80 1.36
C ILE A 143 -9.33 -4.39 1.21
N CYS A 144 -8.69 -3.37 1.79
CA CYS A 144 -9.09 -1.99 1.59
C CYS A 144 -8.74 -1.53 0.16
N THR A 145 -9.73 -1.04 -0.59
CA THR A 145 -9.55 -0.48 -1.93
C THR A 145 -10.27 0.86 -2.07
N TYR A 146 -9.84 1.65 -3.05
CA TYR A 146 -10.48 2.92 -3.43
C TYR A 146 -11.19 2.76 -4.78
N ALA A 147 -12.21 3.58 -5.02
CA ALA A 147 -12.93 3.54 -6.29
C ALA A 147 -11.96 3.77 -7.46
N ALA A 148 -11.98 2.86 -8.44
CA ALA A 148 -11.01 2.81 -9.53
C ALA A 148 -10.75 4.20 -10.12
N ALA A 149 -9.48 4.59 -10.18
CA ALA A 149 -9.09 5.76 -10.96
C ALA A 149 -9.34 5.46 -12.44
N ALA A 150 -10.13 6.30 -13.12
CA ALA A 150 -10.46 6.11 -14.54
C ALA A 150 -9.21 6.15 -15.46
N ASP A 151 -8.11 6.73 -14.96
CA ASP A 151 -6.91 7.06 -15.75
C ASP A 151 -5.59 6.54 -15.16
N ALA A 152 -5.60 5.79 -14.04
CA ALA A 152 -4.39 5.18 -13.50
C ALA A 152 -4.17 3.79 -14.09
N LYS A 153 -2.99 3.54 -14.68
CA LYS A 153 -2.55 2.17 -15.01
C LYS A 153 -2.24 1.44 -13.71
N ALA A 154 -3.25 0.82 -13.11
CA ALA A 154 -3.06 -0.11 -12.00
C ALA A 154 -2.45 -1.42 -12.51
N LEU A 155 -1.50 -1.97 -11.77
CA LEU A 155 -0.96 -3.30 -12.04
C LEU A 155 -1.88 -4.36 -11.49
N ASP A 156 -2.23 -5.35 -12.33
CA ASP A 156 -3.01 -6.50 -11.88
C ASP A 156 -2.15 -7.42 -10.99
N VAL A 157 -2.64 -7.69 -9.79
CA VAL A 157 -2.03 -8.57 -8.80
C VAL A 157 -3.05 -9.59 -8.29
N VAL A 158 -2.58 -10.72 -7.78
CA VAL A 158 -3.42 -11.77 -7.21
C VAL A 158 -3.11 -11.95 -5.72
N PRO A 159 -4.08 -12.42 -4.91
CA PRO A 159 -3.79 -12.87 -3.55
C PRO A 159 -2.74 -13.98 -3.57
N LEU A 160 -1.78 -13.92 -2.66
CA LEU A 160 -0.84 -15.02 -2.44
C LEU A 160 -1.63 -16.28 -2.01
N PRO A 161 -1.28 -17.46 -2.55
CA PRO A 161 -1.90 -18.69 -2.07
C PRO A 161 -1.56 -18.92 -0.60
N PRO A 162 -2.41 -19.61 0.18
CA PRO A 162 -2.21 -19.87 1.61
C PRO A 162 -0.89 -20.58 1.96
N ALA A 163 -0.19 -21.14 0.97
CA ALA A 163 1.07 -21.88 1.11
C ALA A 163 2.34 -21.03 0.88
N GLU A 164 2.23 -19.76 0.43
CA GLU A 164 3.40 -18.87 0.17
C GLU A 164 3.32 -17.50 0.86
N VAL A 165 2.32 -17.31 1.73
CA VAL A 165 2.52 -16.46 2.90
C VAL A 165 3.59 -17.13 3.74
N ILE A 166 4.84 -16.87 3.36
CA ILE A 166 5.92 -16.76 4.33
C ILE A 166 5.40 -15.63 5.22
N SER A 167 4.62 -16.00 6.23
CA SER A 167 4.69 -15.35 7.51
C SER A 167 6.17 -15.34 7.82
N GLU A 168 6.85 -14.27 7.42
CA GLU A 168 8.06 -13.98 8.13
C GLU A 168 7.67 -13.83 9.58
N PRO A 169 8.44 -14.48 10.45
CA PRO A 169 8.08 -14.55 11.84
C PRO A 169 7.93 -13.10 12.26
N ALA A 170 6.75 -12.72 12.74
CA ALA A 170 6.71 -11.70 13.77
C ALA A 170 7.80 -12.16 14.73
N ALA A 171 8.93 -11.43 14.74
CA ALA A 171 10.13 -11.78 15.47
C ALA A 171 9.66 -12.36 16.79
N ALA A 172 9.96 -13.64 17.04
CA ALA A 172 9.36 -14.44 18.10
C ALA A 172 9.28 -13.63 19.40
N ILE A 173 8.17 -12.92 19.58
CA ILE A 173 7.74 -12.44 20.87
C ILE A 173 6.96 -13.65 21.31
N ALA A 174 7.63 -14.56 22.03
CA ALA A 174 6.91 -15.48 22.88
C ALA A 174 5.82 -14.66 23.54
N ASN A 175 4.56 -15.06 23.36
CA ASN A 175 3.44 -14.32 23.92
C ASN A 175 3.80 -14.02 25.39
N PRO A 176 3.87 -12.75 25.84
CA PRO A 176 4.40 -12.45 27.18
C PRO A 176 3.43 -12.85 28.30
N THR A 177 2.24 -13.33 27.95
CA THR A 177 1.20 -13.81 28.86
C THR A 177 0.72 -15.21 28.47
N HIS A 178 0.14 -15.93 29.41
CA HIS A 178 -0.54 -17.19 29.12
C HIS A 178 -1.75 -16.98 28.19
N TYR A 179 -2.29 -18.06 27.62
CA TYR A 179 -3.50 -18.09 26.77
C TYR A 179 -3.38 -17.42 25.39
N GLY A 180 -2.20 -17.50 24.79
CA GLY A 180 -1.88 -16.87 23.51
C GLY A 180 -2.35 -17.59 22.25
N ASP A 181 -2.01 -16.99 21.11
CA ASP A 181 -2.14 -17.61 19.78
C ASP A 181 -0.93 -18.52 19.49
N PRO A 182 -1.14 -19.84 19.29
CA PRO A 182 -0.08 -20.78 18.95
C PRO A 182 0.73 -20.42 17.69
N LYS A 183 0.18 -19.60 16.79
CA LYS A 183 0.90 -19.11 15.60
C LYS A 183 2.08 -18.20 15.96
N ALA A 184 2.03 -17.54 17.12
CA ALA A 184 3.15 -16.77 17.67
C ALA A 184 4.10 -17.63 18.53
N GLY A 185 3.78 -18.91 18.71
CA GLY A 185 4.44 -19.81 19.65
C GLY A 185 3.83 -19.72 21.05
N CYS A 186 3.74 -20.87 21.72
CA CYS A 186 3.30 -20.95 23.11
C CYS A 186 4.48 -20.79 24.07
N MET A 187 4.20 -20.41 25.32
CA MET A 187 5.21 -20.46 26.37
C MET A 187 5.70 -21.88 26.62
N SER A 188 6.84 -22.02 27.30
CA SER A 188 7.48 -23.31 27.57
C SER A 188 6.61 -24.28 28.37
N ASP A 189 5.68 -23.78 29.16
CA ASP A 189 4.74 -24.51 30.00
C ASP A 189 3.32 -24.61 29.40
N GLU A 190 3.15 -24.14 28.16
CA GLU A 190 1.90 -24.17 27.42
C GLU A 190 1.95 -25.13 26.24
N GLN A 191 0.78 -25.68 25.89
CA GLN A 191 0.59 -26.49 24.69
C GLN A 191 -0.42 -25.83 23.77
N ALA A 192 -0.21 -25.97 22.47
CA ALA A 192 -1.23 -25.65 21.47
C ALA A 192 -2.36 -26.69 21.57
N VAL A 193 -3.52 -26.27 22.05
CA VAL A 193 -4.69 -27.13 22.26
C VAL A 193 -5.75 -26.84 21.21
N ARG A 194 -6.32 -27.90 20.64
CA ARG A 194 -7.52 -27.86 19.80
C ARG A 194 -8.65 -28.62 20.44
N VAL A 195 -9.79 -27.96 20.64
CA VAL A 195 -11.02 -28.60 21.13
C VAL A 195 -11.84 -29.07 19.93
N GLN A 196 -12.27 -30.33 19.95
CA GLN A 196 -13.11 -30.89 18.89
C GLN A 196 -14.42 -30.08 18.78
N GLY A 197 -14.76 -29.66 17.56
CA GLY A 197 -15.96 -28.87 17.29
C GLY A 197 -15.76 -27.35 17.41
N LEU A 198 -14.58 -26.87 17.79
CA LEU A 198 -14.24 -25.44 17.74
C LEU A 198 -13.27 -25.15 16.58
N SER A 199 -13.37 -23.95 16.02
CA SER A 199 -12.46 -23.46 14.99
C SER A 199 -11.28 -22.75 15.64
N GLY A 200 -10.06 -23.21 15.34
CA GLY A 200 -8.81 -22.63 15.84
C GLY A 200 -8.13 -23.44 16.94
N ASP A 201 -6.90 -23.03 17.25
CA ASP A 201 -6.07 -23.55 18.32
C ASP A 201 -5.77 -22.41 19.31
N PHE A 202 -5.47 -22.73 20.57
CA PHE A 202 -5.06 -21.76 21.58
C PHE A 202 -3.94 -22.34 22.45
N CYS A 203 -3.04 -21.50 22.94
CA CYS A 203 -2.06 -21.92 23.92
C CYS A 203 -2.76 -22.12 25.28
N SER A 204 -2.47 -23.22 25.96
CA SER A 204 -3.03 -23.48 27.28
C SER A 204 -1.96 -24.07 28.19
N PRO A 205 -1.76 -23.51 29.41
CA PRO A 205 -0.91 -24.10 30.41
C PRO A 205 -1.58 -25.32 31.04
N ALA A 206 -0.77 -26.18 31.65
CA ALA A 206 -1.30 -27.19 32.55
C ALA A 206 -1.87 -26.54 33.82
N CYS A 207 -2.95 -27.11 34.35
CA CYS A 207 -3.46 -26.64 35.64
C CYS A 207 -2.46 -26.96 36.76
N ALA A 208 -2.33 -26.04 37.72
CA ALA A 208 -1.61 -26.33 38.96
C ALA A 208 -2.31 -27.46 39.74
N SER A 209 -1.59 -28.12 40.65
CA SER A 209 -2.14 -29.21 41.48
C SER A 209 -3.33 -28.78 42.37
N SER A 210 -3.49 -27.47 42.60
CA SER A 210 -4.62 -26.86 43.29
C SER A 210 -5.86 -26.63 42.41
N GLY A 211 -5.81 -27.03 41.13
CA GLY A 211 -6.84 -26.72 40.14
C GLY A 211 -6.85 -25.26 39.67
N SER A 212 -5.79 -24.51 40.00
CA SER A 212 -5.63 -23.10 39.65
C SER A 212 -5.01 -22.95 38.26
N CYS A 213 -5.33 -21.84 37.61
CA CYS A 213 -4.82 -21.44 36.30
C CYS A 213 -4.10 -20.09 36.43
N PRO A 214 -3.04 -19.84 35.63
CA PRO A 214 -2.44 -18.50 35.51
C PRO A 214 -3.50 -17.43 35.21
N SER A 215 -3.29 -16.22 35.71
CA SER A 215 -4.25 -15.11 35.60
C SER A 215 -3.79 -13.99 34.67
N ASP A 216 -2.58 -14.09 34.14
CA ASP A 216 -2.05 -13.18 33.14
C ASP A 216 -2.64 -13.54 31.77
N LEU A 217 -3.62 -12.74 31.38
CA LEU A 217 -4.33 -12.87 30.12
C LEU A 217 -3.77 -11.89 29.08
N PRO A 218 -3.92 -12.18 27.78
CA PRO A 218 -3.66 -11.22 26.72
C PRO A 218 -4.44 -9.91 26.92
N SER A 219 -3.87 -8.81 26.42
CA SER A 219 -4.49 -7.49 26.55
C SER A 219 -5.87 -7.45 25.88
N GLY A 220 -6.91 -7.09 26.64
CA GLY A 220 -8.29 -7.04 26.16
C GLY A 220 -9.16 -8.22 26.59
N ASP A 221 -8.56 -9.30 27.11
CA ASP A 221 -9.30 -10.46 27.60
C ASP A 221 -9.83 -10.23 29.02
N THR A 222 -11.14 -10.42 29.19
CA THR A 222 -11.84 -10.32 30.49
C THR A 222 -12.33 -11.68 31.00
N ALA A 223 -11.92 -12.77 30.35
CA ALA A 223 -12.31 -14.12 30.72
C ALA A 223 -11.68 -14.53 32.07
N ARG A 224 -12.28 -15.50 32.77
CA ARG A 224 -11.69 -16.07 33.99
C ARG A 224 -11.21 -17.49 33.69
N PRO A 225 -9.90 -17.75 33.71
CA PRO A 225 -9.36 -19.08 33.47
C PRO A 225 -9.92 -20.11 34.44
N GLN A 226 -10.33 -21.26 33.90
CA GLN A 226 -10.81 -22.39 34.68
C GLN A 226 -10.11 -23.67 34.21
N CYS A 227 -9.74 -24.51 35.17
CA CYS A 227 -9.21 -25.83 34.88
C CYS A 227 -10.34 -26.77 34.41
N ALA A 228 -10.68 -26.71 33.13
CA ALA A 228 -11.83 -27.40 32.55
C ALA A 228 -11.44 -28.49 31.53
N LEU A 229 -10.24 -28.42 30.96
CA LEU A 229 -9.78 -29.35 29.94
C LEU A 229 -9.10 -30.53 30.59
N ARG A 230 -9.44 -31.73 30.11
CA ARG A 230 -8.73 -32.96 30.44
C ARG A 230 -8.01 -33.43 29.20
N SER A 231 -6.72 -33.74 29.33
CA SER A 231 -6.02 -34.48 28.29
C SER A 231 -6.71 -35.84 28.11
N PRO A 232 -6.87 -36.32 26.86
CA PRO A 232 -7.41 -37.66 26.61
C PRO A 232 -6.56 -38.76 27.24
#